data_AF-A0A9J7M8E8-F1
#
_entry.id   AF-A0A9J7M8E8-F1
#
_cell.length_a   1.000
_cell.length_b   1.000
_cell.length_c   1.000
_cell.angle_alpha   90.00
_cell.angle_beta   90.00
_cell.angle_gamma   90.00
#
_symmetry.space_group_name_H-M   'P 1'
#
loop_
_entity.id
_entity.type
_entity.pdbx_description
1 polymer ?
#
loop_
_entity_poly.entity_id
_entity_poly.type
_entity_poly.pdbx_seq_one_letter_code
_entity_poly.pdbx_strand_id
1 'polypeptide(L)'
;MKLLLTILFLCAAAVDAQWWSSWFSTHDADDSTPHATWNGLKVTFGVNPFFGNNFDSMPRTTEMADEKGWTQFGPKSCSAGTWQGFRYVKNSDPAVILLFDKNGYIAGMQMGVYKSELPSDGSVPPARITPPWIKDESKDMLLLTVYFVQPSEKHENSRSRIIDIITRLYVTTTGNICGEGRTDDEYQEAGTGTGLYIQTGPNPTSDVMSAPLQQADVEGTDWTRGECFWAMGQHYWYKFRPDMNCDDFYPVFLLYNDGKLNGFGWNINTPLDSPRYESPPTGAVSLFFAQKPPCFDEHVHRGISTLHIYLDDSPSSNFC
;
A
#
# COMPACT_ATOMS: atom_id res chain seq x y z
N MET A 1 -73.54 -12.32 4.96
CA MET A 1 -72.30 -11.78 4.36
C MET A 1 -71.26 -12.90 4.42
N LYS A 2 -70.76 -13.31 3.25
CA LYS A 2 -69.92 -14.49 2.92
C LYS A 2 -68.83 -14.85 3.95
N LEU A 3 -68.34 -16.07 4.13
CA LEU A 3 -68.72 -17.45 3.78
C LEU A 3 -67.71 -18.36 4.53
N LEU A 4 -68.22 -19.48 5.01
CA LEU A 4 -67.63 -20.69 5.57
C LEU A 4 -66.20 -21.11 5.11
N LEU A 5 -65.44 -21.74 6.02
CA LEU A 5 -65.19 -23.21 6.10
C LEU A 5 -63.72 -23.64 6.38
N THR A 6 -63.58 -24.41 7.47
CA THR A 6 -62.78 -25.65 7.67
C THR A 6 -61.26 -25.70 7.85
N ILE A 7 -60.96 -26.50 8.88
CA ILE A 7 -59.74 -27.16 9.35
C ILE A 7 -59.53 -28.51 8.62
N LEU A 8 -58.30 -29.07 8.74
CA LEU A 8 -57.78 -30.43 8.44
C LEU A 8 -57.06 -30.56 7.08
N PHE A 9 -55.84 -31.10 6.97
CA PHE A 9 -55.28 -32.38 7.48
C PHE A 9 -53.77 -32.21 7.78
N LEU A 10 -53.24 -32.58 8.96
CA LEU A 10 -52.84 -33.92 9.48
C LEU A 10 -51.38 -34.33 9.16
N CYS A 11 -50.62 -34.43 10.25
CA CYS A 11 -49.40 -35.20 10.54
C CYS A 11 -48.79 -36.10 9.45
N ALA A 12 -47.47 -36.00 9.29
CA ALA A 12 -46.61 -37.18 9.15
C ALA A 12 -45.15 -36.86 9.54
N ALA A 13 -44.69 -37.60 10.55
CA ALA A 13 -43.34 -38.11 10.78
C ALA A 13 -42.16 -37.12 10.88
N ALA A 14 -41.62 -37.07 12.10
CA ALA A 14 -40.21 -36.85 12.36
C ALA A 14 -39.34 -37.73 11.45
N VAL A 15 -38.63 -37.11 10.51
CA VAL A 15 -37.37 -37.62 9.97
C VAL A 15 -36.50 -36.41 9.62
N ASP A 16 -35.26 -36.45 10.11
CA ASP A 16 -34.12 -35.58 9.80
C ASP A 16 -34.13 -34.13 10.28
N ALA A 17 -34.00 -34.01 11.61
CA ALA A 17 -33.34 -32.90 12.30
C ALA A 17 -31.81 -32.80 12.00
N GLN A 18 -31.39 -33.07 10.76
CA GLN A 18 -30.00 -33.00 10.29
C GLN A 18 -29.76 -31.97 9.20
N TRP A 19 -30.80 -31.27 8.73
CA TRP A 19 -30.68 -30.27 7.65
C TRP A 19 -30.73 -28.81 8.10
N TRP A 20 -30.94 -28.53 9.40
CA TRP A 20 -31.12 -27.16 9.89
C TRP A 20 -29.91 -26.67 10.70
N SER A 21 -29.00 -27.57 11.08
CA SER A 21 -27.76 -27.24 11.79
C SER A 21 -26.62 -26.78 10.87
N SER A 22 -26.76 -26.86 9.55
CA SER A 22 -25.76 -26.37 8.60
C SER A 22 -25.85 -24.86 8.30
N TRP A 23 -26.86 -24.17 8.84
CA TRP A 23 -26.99 -22.70 8.72
C TRP A 23 -26.60 -21.93 10.00
N PHE A 24 -26.36 -22.65 11.10
CA PHE A 24 -25.84 -22.10 12.35
C PHE A 24 -24.59 -22.84 12.84
N SER A 25 -23.81 -23.39 11.91
CA SER A 25 -22.41 -23.63 12.18
C SER A 25 -21.71 -22.29 12.00
N THR A 26 -21.77 -21.46 13.05
CA THR A 26 -20.63 -20.60 13.32
C THR A 26 -19.46 -21.55 13.42
N HIS A 27 -18.65 -21.63 12.36
CA HIS A 27 -17.23 -21.81 12.59
C HIS A 27 -16.90 -20.71 13.59
N ASP A 28 -16.81 -21.08 14.86
CA ASP A 28 -15.92 -20.41 15.78
C ASP A 28 -14.57 -20.56 15.10
N ALA A 29 -14.26 -19.61 14.20
CA ALA A 29 -12.92 -19.40 13.74
C ALA A 29 -12.11 -19.28 15.02
N ASP A 30 -11.19 -20.21 15.19
CA ASP A 30 -10.24 -20.20 16.27
C ASP A 30 -9.57 -18.82 16.28
N ASP A 31 -10.06 -17.93 17.16
CA ASP A 31 -9.63 -16.53 17.35
C ASP A 31 -8.19 -16.45 17.92
N SER A 32 -7.45 -17.55 17.83
CA SER A 32 -6.05 -17.69 18.21
C SER A 32 -5.08 -17.71 17.03
N THR A 33 -5.55 -17.77 15.78
CA THR A 33 -4.70 -17.49 14.62
C THR A 33 -4.32 -16.01 14.61
N PRO A 34 -3.02 -15.66 14.67
CA PRO A 34 -2.57 -14.28 14.50
C PRO A 34 -3.03 -13.78 13.13
N HIS A 35 -3.94 -12.81 13.09
CA HIS A 35 -4.28 -12.14 11.85
C HIS A 35 -3.12 -11.21 11.46
N ALA A 36 -2.65 -11.33 10.22
CA ALA A 36 -1.67 -10.40 9.66
C ALA A 36 -2.13 -8.96 9.90
N THR A 37 -1.24 -8.12 10.44
CA THR A 37 -1.56 -6.70 10.69
C THR A 37 -1.94 -5.99 9.39
N TRP A 38 -1.27 -6.35 8.29
CA TRP A 38 -1.62 -5.89 6.95
C TRP A 38 -2.34 -6.99 6.19
N ASN A 39 -3.65 -7.05 6.39
CA ASN A 39 -4.51 -8.06 5.80
C ASN A 39 -5.04 -7.68 4.40
N GLY A 40 -4.75 -6.48 3.88
CA GLY A 40 -5.26 -6.00 2.60
C GLY A 40 -4.24 -5.25 1.74
N LEU A 41 -4.64 -4.91 0.52
CA LEU A 41 -3.95 -3.93 -0.32
C LEU A 41 -4.97 -3.24 -1.21
N LYS A 42 -5.24 -1.96 -0.92
CA LYS A 42 -6.23 -1.17 -1.63
C LYS A 42 -5.65 0.16 -2.08
N VAL A 43 -6.14 0.68 -3.19
CA VAL A 43 -5.72 1.98 -3.72
C VAL A 43 -6.92 2.86 -4.00
N THR A 44 -6.65 4.16 -4.18
CA THR A 44 -7.62 5.19 -4.53
C THR A 44 -8.61 5.46 -3.39
N PHE A 45 -8.49 6.64 -2.79
CA PHE A 45 -9.49 7.16 -1.88
C PHE A 45 -10.70 7.68 -2.65
N GLY A 46 -11.90 7.45 -2.09
CA GLY A 46 -13.09 8.17 -2.52
C GLY A 46 -14.09 8.34 -1.40
N VAL A 47 -14.54 9.59 -1.24
CA VAL A 47 -15.50 10.01 -0.19
C VAL A 47 -16.87 9.34 -0.37
N ASN A 48 -17.21 8.94 -1.60
CA ASN A 48 -18.53 8.40 -1.92
C ASN A 48 -18.47 6.89 -2.23
N PRO A 49 -18.85 5.99 -1.31
CA PRO A 49 -18.75 4.55 -1.53
C PRO A 49 -19.65 4.00 -2.65
N PHE A 50 -20.57 4.81 -3.21
CA PHE A 50 -21.53 4.39 -4.23
C PHE A 50 -21.14 4.77 -5.66
N PHE A 51 -20.08 5.56 -5.88
CA PHE A 51 -19.64 5.99 -7.20
C PHE A 51 -18.10 6.09 -7.29
N GLY A 52 -17.49 5.47 -8.30
CA GLY A 52 -16.04 5.51 -8.58
C GLY A 52 -15.29 4.22 -8.20
N ASN A 53 -14.02 4.12 -8.59
CA ASN A 53 -13.11 3.03 -8.23
C ASN A 53 -12.51 3.27 -6.84
N ASN A 54 -13.35 3.35 -5.81
CA ASN A 54 -12.88 3.69 -4.45
C ASN A 54 -12.43 2.42 -3.73
N PHE A 55 -11.28 2.50 -3.08
CA PHE A 55 -10.68 1.39 -2.34
C PHE A 55 -10.55 0.13 -3.23
N ASP A 56 -10.11 0.31 -4.47
CA ASP A 56 -9.93 -0.78 -5.44
C ASP A 56 -8.92 -1.79 -4.87
N SER A 57 -9.28 -3.07 -4.91
CA SER A 57 -8.53 -4.12 -4.24
C SER A 57 -7.49 -4.73 -5.17
N MET A 58 -6.22 -4.58 -4.80
CA MET A 58 -5.10 -5.07 -5.60
C MET A 58 -4.88 -6.57 -5.37
N PRO A 59 -4.49 -7.32 -6.40
CA PRO A 59 -4.06 -8.71 -6.23
C PRO A 59 -2.80 -8.78 -5.38
N ARG A 60 -2.76 -9.76 -4.47
CA ARG A 60 -1.61 -10.01 -3.58
C ARG A 60 -0.83 -11.28 -3.92
N THR A 61 -1.31 -12.02 -4.92
CA THR A 61 -0.58 -13.12 -5.57
C THR A 61 -0.59 -12.94 -7.09
N THR A 62 0.38 -13.54 -7.78
CA THR A 62 0.40 -13.55 -9.25
C THR A 62 -0.80 -14.27 -9.85
N GLU A 63 -1.29 -15.32 -9.20
CA GLU A 63 -2.51 -16.04 -9.61
C GLU A 63 -3.73 -15.10 -9.61
N MET A 64 -3.95 -14.38 -8.50
CA MET A 64 -5.01 -13.37 -8.44
C MET A 64 -4.79 -12.23 -9.44
N ALA A 65 -3.53 -11.90 -9.74
CA ALA A 65 -3.18 -10.86 -10.69
C ALA A 65 -3.61 -11.28 -12.11
N ASP A 66 -3.25 -12.48 -12.52
CA ASP A 66 -3.62 -13.07 -13.81
C ASP A 66 -5.15 -13.18 -13.96
N GLU A 67 -5.84 -13.68 -12.93
CA GLU A 67 -7.31 -13.75 -12.88
C GLU A 67 -7.99 -12.39 -13.05
N LYS A 68 -7.39 -11.34 -12.46
CA LYS A 68 -7.90 -9.96 -12.52
C LYS A 68 -7.39 -9.18 -13.74
N GLY A 69 -6.71 -9.83 -14.69
CA GLY A 69 -6.24 -9.24 -15.94
C GLY A 69 -5.03 -8.31 -15.78
N TRP A 70 -4.24 -8.48 -14.72
CA TRP A 70 -2.93 -7.85 -14.61
C TRP A 70 -1.94 -8.64 -15.44
N THR A 71 -0.99 -7.94 -16.06
CA THR A 71 -0.03 -8.55 -16.97
C THR A 71 1.39 -8.14 -16.60
N GLN A 72 2.34 -9.06 -16.80
CA GLN A 72 3.74 -8.80 -16.52
C GLN A 72 4.27 -7.62 -17.34
N PHE A 73 5.01 -6.72 -16.70
CA PHE A 73 5.44 -5.44 -17.26
C PHE A 73 6.95 -5.24 -17.21
N GLY A 74 7.59 -5.20 -18.39
CA GLY A 74 9.03 -5.04 -18.49
C GLY A 74 9.77 -6.39 -18.49
N PRO A 75 11.02 -6.45 -18.02
CA PRO A 75 11.84 -7.66 -18.06
C PRO A 75 11.19 -8.84 -17.32
N LYS A 76 11.42 -10.07 -17.82
CA LYS A 76 11.04 -11.31 -17.14
C LYS A 76 12.01 -11.73 -16.03
N SER A 77 12.83 -10.79 -15.55
CA SER A 77 13.76 -11.02 -14.43
C SER A 77 13.19 -10.38 -13.17
N CYS A 78 13.29 -11.09 -12.05
CA CYS A 78 12.87 -10.55 -10.76
C CYS A 78 13.79 -9.41 -10.32
N SER A 79 15.11 -9.58 -10.48
CA SER A 79 16.08 -8.50 -10.26
C SER A 79 16.34 -7.77 -11.57
N ALA A 80 16.11 -6.45 -11.58
CA ALA A 80 16.18 -5.65 -12.80
C ALA A 80 17.02 -4.37 -12.62
N GLY A 81 18.08 -4.46 -11.82
CA GLY A 81 19.06 -3.39 -11.62
C GLY A 81 18.60 -2.36 -10.59
N THR A 82 17.50 -1.66 -10.87
CA THR A 82 17.01 -0.55 -10.03
C THR A 82 15.78 -0.89 -9.20
N TRP A 83 15.24 -2.11 -9.32
CA TRP A 83 14.19 -2.63 -8.44
C TRP A 83 14.33 -4.15 -8.24
N GLN A 84 13.59 -4.66 -7.25
CA GLN A 84 13.38 -6.08 -7.01
C GLN A 84 11.90 -6.43 -7.23
N GLY A 85 11.63 -7.62 -7.76
CA GLY A 85 10.30 -8.16 -7.95
C GLY A 85 9.82 -8.16 -9.40
N PHE A 86 8.93 -9.09 -9.71
CA PHE A 86 8.24 -9.16 -10.98
C PHE A 86 7.15 -8.10 -11.04
N ARG A 87 7.27 -7.20 -12.01
CA ARG A 87 6.31 -6.11 -12.23
C ARG A 87 5.06 -6.58 -12.94
N TYR A 88 3.90 -6.15 -12.47
CA TYR A 88 2.61 -6.39 -13.09
C TYR A 88 1.80 -5.09 -13.16
N VAL A 89 1.13 -4.85 -14.29
CA VAL A 89 0.26 -3.69 -14.51
C VAL A 89 -1.09 -4.11 -15.07
N LYS A 90 -2.13 -3.33 -14.80
CA LYS A 90 -3.46 -3.50 -15.38
C LYS A 90 -3.66 -2.47 -16.49
N ASN A 91 -4.14 -2.90 -17.65
CA ASN A 91 -4.46 -2.02 -18.79
C ASN A 91 -3.30 -1.12 -19.26
N SER A 92 -2.04 -1.53 -19.03
CA SER A 92 -0.83 -0.72 -19.32
C SER A 92 -0.78 0.64 -18.60
N ASP A 93 -1.55 0.82 -17.53
CA ASP A 93 -1.57 2.01 -16.69
C ASP A 93 -0.46 1.91 -15.62
N PRO A 94 0.57 2.79 -15.64
CA PRO A 94 1.69 2.73 -14.70
C PRO A 94 1.37 3.35 -13.33
N ALA A 95 0.18 3.91 -13.11
CA ALA A 95 -0.17 4.53 -11.83
C ALA A 95 -0.08 3.55 -10.66
N VAL A 96 -0.32 2.25 -10.92
CA VAL A 96 -0.06 1.16 -9.98
C VAL A 96 0.65 0.03 -10.69
N ILE A 97 1.90 -0.20 -10.30
CA ILE A 97 2.72 -1.34 -10.73
C ILE A 97 2.95 -2.21 -9.49
N LEU A 98 2.48 -3.46 -9.53
CA LEU A 98 2.69 -4.40 -8.42
C LEU A 98 4.01 -5.13 -8.58
N LEU A 99 4.72 -5.35 -7.47
CA LEU A 99 5.97 -6.11 -7.43
C LEU A 99 5.73 -7.42 -6.69
N PHE A 100 5.84 -8.55 -7.38
CA PHE A 100 5.76 -9.87 -6.76
C PHE A 100 7.16 -10.44 -6.50
N ASP A 101 7.32 -11.13 -5.37
CA ASP A 101 8.52 -11.92 -5.11
C ASP A 101 8.63 -13.11 -6.06
N LYS A 102 9.73 -13.85 -5.97
CA LYS A 102 10.00 -14.97 -6.87
C LYS A 102 8.95 -16.09 -6.80
N ASN A 103 8.24 -16.22 -5.69
CA ASN A 103 7.24 -17.25 -5.43
C ASN A 103 5.82 -16.77 -5.76
N GLY A 104 5.68 -15.50 -6.17
CA GLY A 104 4.43 -14.93 -6.64
C GLY A 104 3.64 -14.18 -5.58
N TYR A 105 4.19 -13.87 -4.41
CA TYR A 105 3.51 -13.10 -3.37
C TYR A 105 3.90 -11.61 -3.42
N ILE A 106 2.98 -10.70 -3.09
CA ILE A 106 3.19 -9.25 -3.19
C ILE A 106 4.33 -8.72 -2.32
N ALA A 107 5.43 -8.30 -2.91
CA ALA A 107 6.62 -7.82 -2.20
C ALA A 107 6.71 -6.30 -2.10
N GLY A 108 5.97 -5.58 -2.93
CA GLY A 108 6.02 -4.12 -2.99
C GLY A 108 5.17 -3.57 -4.11
N MET A 109 5.35 -2.28 -4.38
CA MET A 109 4.71 -1.63 -5.52
C MET A 109 5.50 -0.42 -5.98
N GLN A 110 5.20 0.01 -7.20
CA GLN A 110 5.68 1.25 -7.78
C GLN A 110 4.51 2.08 -8.26
N MET A 111 4.74 3.38 -8.31
CA MET A 111 3.97 4.27 -9.15
C MET A 111 4.91 4.80 -10.23
N GLY A 112 4.49 4.67 -11.48
CA GLY A 112 5.22 5.15 -12.64
C GLY A 112 4.51 6.33 -13.30
N VAL A 113 5.32 7.26 -13.82
CA VAL A 113 4.86 8.38 -14.64
C VAL A 113 5.68 8.43 -15.91
N TYR A 114 5.04 8.39 -17.08
CA TYR A 114 5.77 8.54 -18.34
C TYR A 114 6.35 9.96 -18.42
N LYS A 115 7.60 10.09 -18.89
CA LYS A 115 8.22 11.42 -19.01
C LYS A 115 7.45 12.35 -19.94
N SER A 116 6.70 11.80 -20.90
CA SER A 116 5.81 12.56 -21.78
C SER A 116 4.60 13.20 -21.09
N GLU A 117 4.24 12.72 -19.89
CA GLU A 117 3.14 13.27 -19.08
C GLU A 117 3.62 14.37 -18.13
N LEU A 118 4.94 14.51 -17.97
CA LEU A 118 5.55 15.52 -17.12
C LEU A 118 5.77 16.83 -17.89
N PRO A 119 5.77 17.99 -17.20
CA PRO A 119 6.17 19.26 -17.77
C PRO A 119 7.55 19.18 -18.44
N SER A 120 7.63 19.67 -19.68
CA SER A 120 8.84 19.60 -20.51
C SER A 120 9.99 20.49 -20.03
N ASP A 121 9.73 21.40 -19.09
CA ASP A 121 10.73 22.26 -18.46
C ASP A 121 11.54 21.54 -17.37
N GLY A 122 11.21 20.29 -17.06
CA GLY A 122 11.88 19.49 -16.03
C GLY A 122 11.58 19.96 -14.61
N SER A 123 10.53 20.75 -14.40
CA SER A 123 10.12 21.24 -13.09
C SER A 123 9.54 20.14 -12.19
N VAL A 124 9.05 19.04 -12.77
CA VAL A 124 8.47 17.92 -12.02
C VAL A 124 9.11 16.59 -12.44
N PRO A 125 9.67 15.82 -11.50
CA PRO A 125 10.01 16.24 -10.15
C PRO A 125 11.18 17.25 -10.14
N PRO A 126 11.23 18.21 -9.20
CA PRO A 126 12.40 19.05 -9.02
C PRO A 126 13.66 18.21 -8.78
N ALA A 127 14.78 18.60 -9.40
CA ALA A 127 16.06 17.88 -9.27
C ALA A 127 16.52 17.70 -7.80
N ARG A 128 16.14 18.63 -6.92
CA ARG A 128 16.45 18.62 -5.48
C ARG A 128 15.76 17.50 -4.68
N ILE A 129 14.64 16.97 -5.20
CA ILE A 129 13.93 15.81 -4.62
C ILE A 129 14.07 14.57 -5.49
N THR A 130 15.20 14.46 -6.20
CA THR A 130 15.57 13.26 -6.96
C THR A 130 16.91 12.77 -6.39
N PRO A 131 16.93 11.73 -5.54
CA PRO A 131 15.87 10.73 -5.24
C PRO A 131 14.69 11.25 -4.39
N PRO A 132 13.52 10.54 -4.35
CA PRO A 132 13.33 9.10 -4.57
C PRO A 132 12.94 8.68 -5.98
N TRP A 133 12.82 9.63 -6.92
CA TRP A 133 12.47 9.33 -8.30
C TRP A 133 13.58 8.56 -9.03
N ILE A 134 13.25 7.38 -9.54
CA ILE A 134 14.19 6.50 -10.25
C ILE A 134 13.76 6.39 -11.70
N LYS A 135 14.73 6.49 -12.62
CA LYS A 135 14.47 6.35 -14.05
C LYS A 135 14.34 4.88 -14.44
N ASP A 136 13.29 4.54 -15.18
CA ASP A 136 13.24 3.34 -16.01
C ASP A 136 13.47 3.73 -17.46
N GLU A 137 14.72 3.58 -17.91
CA GLU A 137 15.13 3.93 -19.28
C GLU A 137 14.47 3.01 -20.33
N SER A 138 14.04 1.79 -19.95
CA SER A 138 13.41 0.86 -20.90
C SER A 138 11.98 1.24 -21.25
N LYS A 139 11.34 2.04 -20.40
CA LYS A 139 9.93 2.45 -20.51
C LYS A 139 9.74 3.96 -20.58
N ASP A 140 10.83 4.71 -20.54
CA ASP A 140 10.87 6.17 -20.51
C ASP A 140 9.95 6.78 -19.45
N MET A 141 10.07 6.29 -18.22
CA MET A 141 9.27 6.74 -17.07
C MET A 141 10.11 6.99 -15.83
N LEU A 142 9.53 7.75 -14.90
CA LEU A 142 10.04 7.91 -13.54
C LEU A 142 9.21 7.03 -12.59
N LEU A 143 9.88 6.46 -11.60
CA LEU A 143 9.31 5.52 -10.64
C LEU A 143 9.47 6.04 -9.23
N LEU A 144 8.42 5.92 -8.43
CA LEU A 144 8.49 5.83 -6.97
C LEU A 144 8.29 4.37 -6.59
N THR A 145 9.11 3.85 -5.68
CA THR A 145 9.08 2.44 -5.30
C THR A 145 9.03 2.29 -3.78
N VAL A 146 8.14 1.41 -3.32
CA VAL A 146 8.14 0.89 -1.95
C VAL A 146 8.13 -0.63 -1.96
N TYR A 147 8.69 -1.21 -0.90
CA TYR A 147 8.60 -2.63 -0.61
C TYR A 147 7.84 -2.86 0.70
N PHE A 148 7.02 -3.90 0.73
CA PHE A 148 6.29 -4.36 1.92
C PHE A 148 7.09 -5.40 2.72
N VAL A 149 8.15 -5.91 2.12
CA VAL A 149 9.13 -6.79 2.75
C VAL A 149 10.52 -6.21 2.51
N GLN A 150 11.47 -6.58 3.35
CA GLN A 150 12.82 -6.03 3.20
C GLN A 150 13.44 -6.52 1.88
N PRO A 151 13.92 -5.63 0.98
CA PRO A 151 14.41 -6.04 -0.34
C PRO A 151 15.77 -6.75 -0.30
N SER A 152 16.40 -6.85 0.87
CA SER A 152 17.65 -7.57 1.10
C SER A 152 17.73 -8.10 2.51
N GLU A 153 18.51 -9.17 2.70
CA GLU A 153 18.89 -9.60 4.04
C GLU A 153 19.78 -8.53 4.68
N LYS A 154 19.36 -8.00 5.83
CA LYS A 154 20.33 -7.40 6.75
C LYS A 154 21.19 -8.54 7.29
N HIS A 155 22.38 -8.74 6.72
CA HIS A 155 23.42 -9.41 7.49
C HIS A 155 23.78 -8.48 8.65
N GLU A 156 23.15 -8.68 9.80
CA GLU A 156 23.50 -7.99 11.04
C GLU A 156 24.87 -8.50 11.51
N ASN A 157 25.94 -7.99 10.90
CA ASN A 157 27.30 -8.23 11.31
C ASN A 157 27.63 -7.43 12.58
N SER A 158 26.96 -7.72 13.70
CA SER A 158 27.40 -7.19 15.00
C SER A 158 26.74 -7.86 16.22
N ARG A 159 27.43 -8.92 16.72
CA ARG A 159 27.75 -9.25 18.14
C ARG A 159 27.29 -10.64 18.65
N SER A 160 28.30 -11.47 18.91
CA SER A 160 28.34 -12.63 19.82
C SER A 160 27.78 -13.99 19.34
N ARG A 161 28.71 -14.87 18.94
CA ARG A 161 28.51 -16.25 18.43
C ARG A 161 27.97 -17.28 19.44
N ILE A 162 27.32 -16.88 20.54
CA ILE A 162 26.84 -17.83 21.56
C ILE A 162 25.34 -17.68 21.85
N ILE A 163 24.76 -16.48 21.68
CA ILE A 163 23.31 -16.26 21.84
C ILE A 163 22.54 -16.53 20.54
N ASP A 164 23.26 -16.52 19.41
CA ASP A 164 22.71 -16.59 18.06
C ASP A 164 22.09 -17.96 17.69
N ILE A 165 22.33 -19.03 18.45
CA ILE A 165 21.76 -20.37 18.16
C ILE A 165 20.31 -20.49 18.68
N ILE A 166 19.95 -19.77 19.75
CA ILE A 166 18.62 -19.88 20.37
C ILE A 166 17.67 -18.80 19.82
N THR A 167 18.18 -17.63 19.43
CA THR A 167 17.37 -16.54 18.85
C THR A 167 17.09 -16.71 17.36
N ARG A 168 17.88 -17.52 16.63
CA ARG A 168 17.64 -17.86 15.21
C ARG A 168 16.35 -18.65 14.96
N LEU A 169 15.64 -19.11 15.99
CA LEU A 169 14.38 -19.82 15.82
C LEU A 169 13.16 -18.89 15.64
N TYR A 170 13.31 -17.57 15.85
CA TYR A 170 12.16 -16.64 15.90
C TYR A 170 12.26 -15.42 14.98
N VAL A 171 13.37 -15.23 14.25
CA VAL A 171 13.49 -14.14 13.27
C VAL A 171 14.21 -14.66 12.02
N THR A 172 13.52 -15.49 11.25
CA THR A 172 13.86 -15.75 9.85
C THR A 172 12.86 -15.00 8.99
N THR A 173 13.03 -13.68 8.85
CA THR A 173 12.55 -12.98 7.65
C THR A 173 13.67 -13.01 6.61
N THR A 174 14.09 -14.21 6.21
CA THR A 174 15.02 -14.41 5.08
C THR A 174 14.20 -14.34 3.80
N GLY A 175 13.90 -13.12 3.38
CA GLY A 175 13.08 -12.88 2.19
C GLY A 175 13.76 -11.91 1.24
N ASN A 176 14.94 -12.25 0.72
CA ASN A 176 15.36 -11.59 -0.52
C ASN A 176 14.26 -11.83 -1.56
N ILE A 177 13.55 -10.75 -1.94
CA ILE A 177 12.40 -10.73 -2.85
C ILE A 177 12.65 -11.61 -4.09
N CYS A 178 13.88 -11.59 -4.61
CA CYS A 178 14.25 -12.34 -5.80
C CYS A 178 15.19 -13.52 -5.55
N GLY A 179 15.64 -13.70 -4.31
CA GLY A 179 16.52 -14.80 -3.90
C GLY A 179 15.71 -16.00 -3.40
N GLU A 180 15.06 -15.83 -2.24
CA GLU A 180 14.26 -16.87 -1.59
C GLU A 180 12.76 -16.69 -1.81
N GLY A 181 12.28 -15.44 -1.85
CA GLY A 181 10.85 -15.11 -1.80
C GLY A 181 10.20 -15.60 -0.51
N ARG A 182 8.92 -15.26 -0.29
CA ARG A 182 8.18 -15.80 0.86
C ARG A 182 7.58 -17.17 0.55
N THR A 183 7.54 -18.02 1.55
CA THR A 183 6.72 -19.25 1.59
C THR A 183 5.25 -18.91 1.81
N ASP A 184 4.37 -19.89 1.64
CA ASP A 184 2.94 -19.71 1.93
C ASP A 184 2.71 -19.36 3.41
N ASP A 185 3.35 -20.10 4.32
CA ASP A 185 3.24 -19.85 5.77
C ASP A 185 3.66 -18.41 6.15
N GLU A 186 4.81 -17.94 5.63
CA GLU A 186 5.27 -16.56 5.84
C GLU A 186 4.30 -15.53 5.25
N TYR A 187 3.68 -15.83 4.11
CA TYR A 187 2.67 -14.96 3.51
C TYR A 187 1.37 -14.95 4.33
N GLN A 188 0.90 -16.09 4.85
CA GLN A 188 -0.29 -16.13 5.69
C GLN A 188 -0.09 -15.39 7.00
N GLU A 189 1.10 -15.48 7.61
CA GLU A 189 1.44 -14.79 8.86
C GLU A 189 1.62 -13.27 8.64
N ALA A 190 2.40 -12.87 7.63
CA ALA A 190 2.73 -11.46 7.40
C ALA A 190 1.68 -10.70 6.56
N GLY A 191 0.83 -11.42 5.82
CA GLY A 191 -0.10 -10.84 4.86
C GLY A 191 0.62 -10.05 3.76
N THR A 192 0.24 -8.78 3.60
CA THR A 192 0.83 -7.91 2.57
C THR A 192 2.32 -7.64 2.83
N GLY A 193 2.78 -7.65 4.08
CA GLY A 193 4.19 -7.50 4.40
C GLY A 193 4.48 -7.24 5.87
N THR A 194 5.77 -7.14 6.18
CA THR A 194 6.30 -6.97 7.54
C THR A 194 6.84 -5.57 7.82
N GLY A 195 6.92 -4.70 6.82
CA GLY A 195 7.29 -3.30 6.99
C GLY A 195 7.24 -2.52 5.68
N LEU A 196 7.33 -1.19 5.75
CA LEU A 196 7.29 -0.34 4.56
C LEU A 196 8.67 0.27 4.32
N TYR A 197 9.26 -0.04 3.18
CA TYR A 197 10.60 0.39 2.79
C TYR A 197 10.53 1.24 1.53
N ILE A 198 10.74 2.55 1.67
CA ILE A 198 10.73 3.51 0.57
C ILE A 198 12.10 3.47 -0.10
N GLN A 199 12.14 3.27 -1.41
CA GLN A 199 13.38 3.34 -2.16
C GLN A 199 13.80 4.81 -2.34
N THR A 200 15.05 5.11 -1.98
CA THR A 200 15.62 6.46 -1.89
C THR A 200 16.87 6.61 -2.76
N GLY A 201 17.11 5.68 -3.68
CA GLY A 201 18.23 5.70 -4.60
C GLY A 201 18.21 4.53 -5.57
N PRO A 202 19.13 4.50 -6.54
CA PRO A 202 19.12 3.52 -7.62
C PRO A 202 19.37 2.09 -7.14
N ASN A 203 19.98 1.87 -5.97
CA ASN A 203 20.22 0.53 -5.46
C ASN A 203 19.02 0.06 -4.58
N PRO A 204 18.20 -0.88 -5.06
CA PRO A 204 16.97 -1.27 -4.38
C PRO A 204 17.19 -2.03 -3.06
N THR A 205 18.42 -2.49 -2.79
CA THR A 205 18.73 -3.30 -1.59
C THR A 205 19.38 -2.51 -0.47
N SER A 206 19.92 -1.33 -0.75
CA SER A 206 20.67 -0.52 0.22
C SER A 206 20.23 0.94 0.29
N ASP A 207 19.71 1.50 -0.80
CA ASP A 207 19.17 2.86 -0.81
C ASP A 207 17.70 2.83 -0.39
N VAL A 208 17.42 2.41 0.84
CA VAL A 208 16.06 2.27 1.37
C VAL A 208 15.89 2.95 2.72
N MET A 209 14.75 3.58 2.90
CA MET A 209 14.30 4.17 4.15
C MET A 209 13.13 3.38 4.70
N SER A 210 13.23 2.94 5.95
CA SER A 210 12.14 2.26 6.64
C SER A 210 11.18 3.28 7.25
N ALA A 211 9.88 3.10 7.03
CA ALA A 211 8.84 3.87 7.70
C ALA A 211 8.60 3.33 9.12
N PRO A 212 8.37 4.20 10.13
CA PRO A 212 8.01 3.74 11.47
C PRO A 212 6.68 2.99 11.46
N LEU A 213 6.63 1.78 12.03
CA LEU A 213 5.40 0.98 12.05
C LEU A 213 4.42 1.43 13.13
N GLN A 214 4.93 1.98 14.24
CA GLN A 214 4.10 2.60 15.28
C GLN A 214 4.18 4.12 15.15
N GLN A 215 3.05 4.79 15.32
CA GLN A 215 2.97 6.24 15.30
C GLN A 215 3.81 6.87 16.42
N ALA A 216 3.95 6.20 17.56
CA ALA A 216 4.81 6.66 18.65
C ALA A 216 6.30 6.75 18.25
N ASP A 217 6.74 5.94 17.28
CA ASP A 217 8.12 5.91 16.80
C ASP A 217 8.40 7.01 15.75
N VAL A 218 7.39 7.82 15.41
CA VAL A 218 7.56 8.98 14.51
C VAL A 218 8.24 10.15 15.22
N GLU A 219 8.12 10.25 16.55
CA GLU A 219 8.76 11.32 17.31
C GLU A 219 10.28 11.30 17.13
N GLY A 220 10.87 12.47 16.82
CA GLY A 220 12.31 12.59 16.57
C GLY A 220 12.76 12.15 15.17
N THR A 221 11.83 11.76 14.28
CA THR A 221 12.12 11.49 12.87
C THR A 221 11.81 12.71 11.98
N ASP A 222 12.11 12.59 10.69
CA ASP A 222 11.81 13.61 9.68
C ASP A 222 10.32 13.62 9.22
N TRP A 223 9.47 12.73 9.75
CA TRP A 223 8.05 12.67 9.43
C TRP A 223 7.27 13.71 10.22
N THR A 224 6.71 14.69 9.51
CA THR A 224 5.97 15.78 10.13
C THR A 224 4.49 15.45 10.20
N ARG A 225 3.90 15.61 11.39
CA ARG A 225 2.47 15.36 11.61
C ARG A 225 1.60 16.30 10.76
N GLY A 226 0.74 15.71 9.95
CA GLY A 226 -0.34 16.39 9.23
C GLY A 226 -1.67 16.30 9.98
N GLU A 227 -2.76 16.47 9.23
CA GLU A 227 -4.11 16.38 9.77
C GLU A 227 -4.71 14.96 9.65
N CYS A 228 -5.76 14.75 10.43
CA CYS A 228 -6.52 13.52 10.51
C CYS A 228 -7.75 13.59 9.60
N PHE A 229 -8.00 12.55 8.80
CA PHE A 229 -9.20 12.46 7.98
C PHE A 229 -9.89 11.11 8.09
N TRP A 230 -11.22 11.18 8.13
CA TRP A 230 -12.06 10.00 8.10
C TRP A 230 -11.85 9.20 6.81
N ALA A 231 -11.76 7.88 6.95
CA ALA A 231 -11.47 6.90 5.91
C ALA A 231 -10.10 7.06 5.23
N MET A 232 -9.18 7.85 5.80
CA MET A 232 -7.81 7.98 5.32
C MET A 232 -6.79 7.60 6.40
N GLY A 233 -6.90 8.17 7.61
CA GLY A 233 -5.86 8.04 8.61
C GLY A 233 -5.36 9.38 9.15
N GLN A 234 -4.49 9.28 10.13
CA GLN A 234 -3.58 10.34 10.54
C GLN A 234 -2.44 10.44 9.53
N HIS A 235 -2.33 11.59 8.84
CA HIS A 235 -1.27 11.81 7.86
C HIS A 235 0.05 12.21 8.52
N TYR A 236 1.16 11.76 7.93
CA TYR A 236 2.51 12.26 8.19
C TYR A 236 3.26 12.49 6.88
N TRP A 237 3.87 13.66 6.75
CA TRP A 237 4.51 14.13 5.52
C TRP A 237 6.03 14.20 5.72
N TYR A 238 6.80 13.58 4.82
CA TYR A 238 8.25 13.53 4.98
C TYR A 238 8.89 14.90 4.77
N LYS A 239 9.67 15.37 5.76
CA LYS A 239 10.41 16.65 5.77
C LYS A 239 9.57 17.89 5.47
N PHE A 240 8.25 17.83 5.63
CA PHE A 240 7.37 18.97 5.41
C PHE A 240 7.53 19.99 6.54
N ARG A 241 7.92 21.22 6.26
CA ARG A 241 8.12 22.25 7.29
C ARG A 241 7.56 23.61 6.86
N PRO A 242 7.11 24.46 7.79
CA PRO A 242 6.62 25.80 7.47
C PRO A 242 7.69 26.72 6.83
N ASP A 243 8.97 26.42 7.01
CA ASP A 243 10.10 27.19 6.49
C ASP A 243 10.81 26.52 5.29
N MET A 244 10.25 25.43 4.74
CA MET A 244 10.84 24.75 3.59
C MET A 244 10.62 25.52 2.28
N ASN A 245 11.49 25.27 1.30
CA ASN A 245 11.18 25.64 -0.07
C ASN A 245 10.17 24.62 -0.63
N CYS A 246 9.06 25.09 -1.20
CA CYS A 246 7.97 24.23 -1.68
C CYS A 246 8.41 23.20 -2.74
N ASP A 247 9.48 23.45 -3.49
CA ASP A 247 10.04 22.45 -4.41
C ASP A 247 10.70 21.25 -3.68
N ASP A 248 10.77 21.26 -2.34
CA ASP A 248 11.23 20.15 -1.49
C ASP A 248 10.06 19.23 -1.11
N PHE A 249 8.85 19.50 -1.60
CA PHE A 249 7.67 18.72 -1.21
C PHE A 249 7.85 17.26 -1.63
N TYR A 250 8.22 16.44 -0.66
CA TYR A 250 8.62 15.07 -0.88
C TYR A 250 7.39 14.24 -1.30
N PRO A 251 7.52 13.32 -2.27
CA PRO A 251 6.36 12.72 -2.93
C PRO A 251 5.77 11.52 -2.18
N VAL A 252 5.98 11.44 -0.86
CA VAL A 252 5.54 10.32 -0.02
C VAL A 252 4.98 10.83 1.31
N PHE A 253 3.83 10.28 1.70
CA PHE A 253 3.23 10.45 3.03
C PHE A 253 2.84 9.11 3.64
N LEU A 254 2.78 9.04 4.98
CA LEU A 254 2.34 7.87 5.74
C LEU A 254 0.95 8.10 6.33
N LEU A 255 0.23 7.00 6.56
CA LEU A 255 -1.10 6.98 7.17
C LEU A 255 -1.07 6.03 8.38
N TYR A 256 -1.57 6.52 9.51
CA TYR A 256 -1.72 5.74 10.72
C TYR A 256 -3.19 5.66 11.14
N ASN A 257 -3.58 4.53 11.69
CA ASN A 257 -4.88 4.28 12.29
C ASN A 257 -4.67 3.53 13.60
N ASP A 258 -5.28 4.01 14.69
CA ASP A 258 -5.09 3.45 16.04
C ASP A 258 -3.60 3.31 16.41
N GLY A 259 -2.81 4.35 16.08
CA GLY A 259 -1.38 4.40 16.35
C GLY A 259 -0.50 3.44 15.54
N LYS A 260 -1.04 2.72 14.54
CA LYS A 260 -0.29 1.77 13.71
C LYS A 260 -0.29 2.19 12.24
N LEU A 261 0.84 1.98 11.57
CA LEU A 261 0.98 2.24 10.13
C LEU A 261 0.03 1.30 9.39
N ASN A 262 -0.95 1.87 8.70
CA ASN A 262 -1.96 1.11 7.96
C ASN A 262 -2.06 1.54 6.49
N GLY A 263 -1.31 2.56 6.09
CA GLY A 263 -1.26 3.00 4.71
C GLY A 263 -0.15 4.02 4.46
N PHE A 264 -0.07 4.45 3.22
CA PHE A 264 0.83 5.50 2.75
C PHE A 264 0.26 6.08 1.45
N GLY A 265 0.93 7.07 0.87
CA GLY A 265 0.54 7.53 -0.45
C GLY A 265 1.58 8.37 -1.15
N TRP A 266 1.23 8.71 -2.39
CA TRP A 266 2.03 9.52 -3.28
C TRP A 266 1.40 10.89 -3.47
N ASN A 267 2.22 11.93 -3.58
CA ASN A 267 1.81 13.28 -3.92
C ASN A 267 2.69 13.86 -5.04
N ILE A 268 2.12 14.06 -6.22
CA ILE A 268 2.85 14.48 -7.41
C ILE A 268 2.34 15.83 -7.84
N ASN A 269 3.20 16.84 -7.88
CA ASN A 269 2.81 18.22 -8.17
C ASN A 269 2.61 18.49 -9.67
N THR A 270 1.88 17.61 -10.34
CA THR A 270 1.33 17.78 -11.68
C THR A 270 0.07 16.91 -11.79
N PRO A 271 -0.95 17.33 -12.56
CA PRO A 271 -2.03 16.44 -12.95
C PRO A 271 -1.50 15.28 -13.79
N LEU A 272 -1.91 14.06 -13.45
CA LEU A 272 -1.61 12.84 -14.17
C LEU A 272 -2.90 12.18 -14.65
N ASP A 273 -2.86 11.57 -15.84
CA ASP A 273 -4.03 10.95 -16.45
C ASP A 273 -4.10 9.46 -16.08
N SER A 274 -4.84 9.15 -15.02
CA SER A 274 -5.26 7.78 -14.72
C SER A 274 -6.51 7.82 -13.84
N PRO A 275 -7.47 6.89 -14.02
CA PRO A 275 -8.62 6.75 -13.13
C PRO A 275 -8.25 6.33 -11.70
N ARG A 276 -6.98 5.99 -11.44
CA ARG A 276 -6.49 5.63 -10.11
C ARG A 276 -6.02 6.83 -9.29
N TYR A 277 -5.53 7.87 -9.96
CA TYR A 277 -5.10 9.09 -9.29
C TYR A 277 -6.30 9.87 -8.78
N GLU A 278 -6.14 10.40 -7.58
CA GLU A 278 -7.04 11.36 -6.99
C GLU A 278 -6.55 12.76 -7.37
N SER A 279 -7.48 13.62 -7.75
CA SER A 279 -7.21 15.01 -8.08
C SER A 279 -7.96 15.90 -7.09
N PRO A 280 -7.44 16.10 -5.87
CA PRO A 280 -8.10 16.94 -4.88
C PRO A 280 -8.15 18.39 -5.39
N PRO A 281 -9.26 19.12 -5.16
CA PRO A 281 -9.29 20.56 -5.39
C PRO A 281 -8.16 21.24 -4.61
N THR A 282 -7.50 22.22 -5.18
CA THR A 282 -6.33 22.89 -4.58
C THR A 282 -6.57 23.36 -3.14
N GLY A 283 -7.77 23.88 -2.84
CA GLY A 283 -8.14 24.31 -1.49
C GLY A 283 -8.29 23.16 -0.48
N ALA A 284 -8.61 21.95 -0.94
CA ALA A 284 -8.75 20.77 -0.08
C ALA A 284 -7.38 20.25 0.38
N VAL A 285 -6.34 20.35 -0.47
CA VAL A 285 -4.97 19.91 -0.14
C VAL A 285 -4.42 20.64 1.08
N SER A 286 -4.75 21.93 1.22
CA SER A 286 -4.35 22.72 2.40
C SER A 286 -4.89 22.19 3.72
N LEU A 287 -6.02 21.48 3.71
CA LEU A 287 -6.64 20.95 4.93
C LEU A 287 -5.80 19.82 5.55
N PHE A 288 -4.86 19.24 4.79
CA PHE A 288 -4.02 18.14 5.26
C PHE A 288 -2.84 18.57 6.14
N PHE A 289 -2.65 19.88 6.33
CA PHE A 289 -1.47 20.45 6.98
C PHE A 289 -1.88 21.43 8.08
N ALA A 290 -1.38 21.20 9.29
CA ALA A 290 -1.57 22.12 10.41
C ALA A 290 -0.89 23.48 10.17
N GLN A 291 0.31 23.45 9.58
CA GLN A 291 1.09 24.61 9.17
C GLN A 291 1.76 24.28 7.83
N LYS A 292 1.84 25.25 6.92
CA LYS A 292 2.39 25.08 5.57
C LYS A 292 3.32 26.25 5.21
N PRO A 293 4.32 26.04 4.33
CA PRO A 293 5.14 27.14 3.85
C PRO A 293 4.31 28.14 3.05
N PRO A 294 4.63 29.46 3.07
CA PRO A 294 3.83 30.48 2.39
C PRO A 294 3.67 30.24 0.88
N CYS A 295 4.64 29.58 0.24
CA CYS A 295 4.58 29.24 -1.19
C CYS A 295 3.68 28.05 -1.51
N PHE A 296 3.15 27.32 -0.51
CA PHE A 296 2.57 26.00 -0.73
C PHE A 296 1.32 26.05 -1.60
N ASP A 297 0.46 27.03 -1.36
CA ASP A 297 -0.77 27.17 -2.14
C ASP A 297 -0.43 27.37 -3.61
N GLU A 298 0.42 28.35 -3.93
CA GLU A 298 0.86 28.58 -5.30
C GLU A 298 1.52 27.34 -5.92
N HIS A 299 2.30 26.61 -5.12
CA HIS A 299 2.94 25.37 -5.55
C HIS A 299 1.90 24.33 -6.02
N VAL A 300 0.82 24.11 -5.25
CA VAL A 300 -0.23 23.13 -5.58
C VAL A 300 -1.32 23.66 -6.53
N HIS A 301 -1.37 24.97 -6.81
CA HIS A 301 -2.26 25.56 -7.84
C HIS A 301 -1.94 25.07 -9.26
N ARG A 302 -0.73 24.53 -9.48
CA ARG A 302 -0.33 23.89 -10.75
C ARG A 302 -1.08 22.58 -11.01
N GLY A 303 -1.78 22.07 -10.00
CA GLY A 303 -2.46 20.78 -10.02
C GLY A 303 -1.60 19.71 -9.37
N ILE A 304 -2.27 18.81 -8.65
CA ILE A 304 -1.63 17.73 -7.89
C ILE A 304 -2.40 16.44 -8.16
N SER A 305 -1.66 15.35 -8.35
CA SER A 305 -2.20 14.00 -8.34
C SER A 305 -1.74 13.30 -7.08
N THR A 306 -2.69 12.73 -6.34
CA THR A 306 -2.42 11.89 -5.17
C THR A 306 -2.86 10.47 -5.42
N LEU A 307 -2.28 9.54 -4.67
CA LEU A 307 -2.77 8.17 -4.62
C LEU A 307 -2.63 7.69 -3.18
N HIS A 308 -3.74 7.41 -2.51
CA HIS A 308 -3.73 6.71 -1.24
C HIS A 308 -3.63 5.21 -1.46
N ILE A 309 -2.82 4.56 -0.63
CA ILE A 309 -2.62 3.11 -0.59
C ILE A 309 -2.86 2.64 0.84
N TYR A 310 -3.78 1.70 1.00
CA TYR A 310 -4.18 1.10 2.27
C TYR A 310 -3.68 -0.33 2.33
N LEU A 311 -3.14 -0.71 3.49
CA LEU A 311 -2.60 -2.04 3.78
C LEU A 311 -3.58 -2.90 4.60
N ASP A 312 -4.77 -2.35 4.86
CA ASP A 312 -5.90 -3.01 5.51
C ASP A 312 -7.04 -3.26 4.51
N ASP A 313 -7.87 -4.26 4.80
CA ASP A 313 -9.01 -4.63 3.96
C ASP A 313 -10.24 -3.74 4.15
N SER A 314 -10.28 -2.87 5.16
CA SER A 314 -11.46 -2.09 5.55
C SER A 314 -11.17 -0.60 5.73
N PRO A 315 -10.61 0.08 4.71
CA PRO A 315 -10.11 1.44 4.86
C PRO A 315 -11.19 2.49 5.12
N SER A 316 -12.45 2.18 4.81
CA SER A 316 -13.61 3.00 5.19
C SER A 316 -13.80 3.14 6.70
N SER A 317 -13.16 2.28 7.49
CA SER A 317 -13.15 2.31 8.96
C SER A 317 -11.86 2.90 9.54
N ASN A 318 -11.03 3.52 8.70
CA ASN A 318 -9.85 4.23 9.17
C ASN A 318 -10.26 5.60 9.72
N PHE A 319 -9.73 5.92 10.89
CA PHE A 319 -9.93 7.17 11.59
C PHE A 319 -8.55 7.75 11.92
N CYS A 320 -8.39 8.17 13.17
CA CYS A 320 -7.15 8.41 13.89
C CYS A 320 -7.44 7.95 15.34
#